data_AF-A0A2R6K191-F1
#
_entry.id   AF-A0A2R6K191-F1
#
_cell.length_a   1.000
_cell.length_b   1.000
_cell.length_c   1.000
_cell.angle_alpha   90.00
_cell.angle_beta   90.00
_cell.angle_gamma   90.00
#
_symmetry.space_group_name_H-M   'P 1'
#
loop_
_entity.id
_entity.type
_entity.pdbx_description
1 polymer ?
#
loop_
_entity_poly.entity_id
_entity_poly.type
_entity_poly.pdbx_seq_one_letter_code
_entity_poly.pdbx_strand_id
1 'polypeptide(L)'
;METTVGTFRVYRVLDAVLHLNLFEVASERLYTVYQTGYDESLQPTLDEMTTGDLVEATVEGDPKRPDEPWRVTAVDRDADRSVTLDFAAGVDYPNVARETWSQA
;
A
#
# COMPACT_ATOMS: atom_id res chain seq x y z
N MET A 1 -18.21 -11.96 0.50
CA MET A 1 -16.80 -12.12 0.14
C MET A 1 -16.64 -11.79 -1.33
N GLU A 2 -15.68 -10.94 -1.64
CA GLU A 2 -15.31 -10.44 -2.97
C GLU A 2 -13.82 -10.69 -3.15
N THR A 3 -13.41 -10.99 -4.39
CA THR A 3 -12.02 -11.16 -4.79
C THR A 3 -11.70 -10.12 -5.86
N THR A 4 -10.61 -9.40 -5.69
CA THR A 4 -10.10 -8.41 -6.66
C THR A 4 -8.69 -8.81 -7.07
N VAL A 5 -8.42 -8.78 -8.37
CA VAL A 5 -7.08 -8.99 -8.95
C VAL A 5 -6.67 -7.71 -9.66
N GLY A 6 -5.46 -7.24 -9.41
CA GLY A 6 -5.01 -6.00 -10.03
C GLY A 6 -3.56 -5.66 -9.73
N THR A 7 -3.17 -4.47 -10.17
CA THR A 7 -1.87 -3.87 -9.86
C THR A 7 -2.05 -2.84 -8.75
N PHE A 8 -1.28 -2.98 -7.68
CA PHE A 8 -1.39 -2.17 -6.49
C PHE A 8 -0.09 -1.45 -6.17
N ARG A 9 -0.20 -0.23 -5.65
CA ARG A 9 0.90 0.46 -4.98
C ARG A 9 0.81 0.23 -3.47
N VAL A 10 1.91 -0.18 -2.87
CA VAL A 10 1.99 -0.41 -1.42
C VAL A 10 2.15 0.93 -0.70
N TYR A 11 1.33 1.13 0.34
CA TYR A 11 1.42 2.23 1.27
C TYR A 11 1.52 1.71 2.71
N ARG A 12 2.73 1.80 3.26
CA ARG A 12 3.05 1.47 4.65
C ARG A 12 3.27 2.77 5.41
N VAL A 13 2.22 3.24 6.09
CA VAL A 13 2.19 4.59 6.67
C VAL A 13 3.05 4.67 7.94
N LEU A 14 2.98 3.65 8.81
CA LEU A 14 3.78 3.55 10.04
C LEU A 14 4.01 2.08 10.37
N ASP A 15 5.24 1.68 10.69
CA ASP A 15 5.55 0.30 11.13
C ASP A 15 4.83 -0.12 12.41
N ALA A 16 4.40 0.85 13.22
CA ALA A 16 3.63 0.60 14.44
C ALA A 16 2.19 0.12 14.17
N VAL A 17 1.72 0.22 12.93
CA VAL A 17 0.36 -0.12 12.53
C VAL A 17 0.39 -1.42 11.74
N LEU A 18 -0.22 -2.48 12.30
CA LEU A 18 -0.13 -3.86 11.81
C LEU A 18 -1.02 -4.14 10.58
N HIS A 19 -1.06 -3.23 9.62
CA HIS A 19 -1.75 -3.41 8.35
C HIS A 19 -0.95 -2.81 7.19
N LEU A 20 -1.11 -3.40 6.01
CA LEU A 20 -0.60 -2.87 4.75
C LEU A 20 -1.76 -2.24 3.99
N ASN A 21 -1.54 -1.10 3.33
CA ASN A 21 -2.54 -0.54 2.42
C ASN A 21 -2.09 -0.78 0.98
N LEU A 22 -2.99 -1.33 0.18
CA LEU A 22 -2.80 -1.58 -1.25
C LEU A 22 -3.73 -0.66 -2.04
N PHE A 23 -3.16 0.26 -2.79
CA PHE A 23 -3.91 1.17 -3.66
C PHE A 23 -3.95 0.61 -5.07
N GLU A 24 -5.13 0.21 -5.53
CA GLU A 24 -5.31 -0.29 -6.88
C GLU A 24 -5.18 0.85 -7.90
N VAL A 25 -4.23 0.72 -8.81
CA VAL A 25 -3.87 1.79 -9.75
C VAL A 25 -4.99 2.07 -10.75
N ALA A 26 -5.74 1.04 -11.16
CA ALA A 26 -6.77 1.17 -12.19
C ALA A 26 -8.08 1.79 -11.68
N SER A 27 -8.50 1.41 -10.46
CA SER A 27 -9.77 1.85 -9.87
C SER A 27 -9.63 3.00 -8.89
N GLU A 28 -8.40 3.37 -8.55
CA GLU A 28 -8.06 4.36 -7.51
C GLU A 28 -8.67 4.02 -6.13
N ARG A 29 -8.82 2.73 -5.84
CA ARG A 29 -9.38 2.23 -4.57
C ARG A 29 -8.30 1.75 -3.62
N LEU A 30 -8.47 2.07 -2.34
CA LEU A 30 -7.58 1.63 -1.26
C LEU A 30 -8.14 0.39 -0.55
N TYR A 31 -7.27 -0.59 -0.33
CA TYR A 31 -7.56 -1.81 0.40
C TYR A 31 -6.63 -1.93 1.61
N THR A 32 -7.17 -1.93 2.81
CA THR A 32 -6.42 -2.26 4.03
C THR A 32 -6.38 -3.77 4.18
N VAL A 33 -5.18 -4.36 4.16
CA VAL A 33 -4.98 -5.81 4.30
C VAL A 33 -4.25 -6.14 5.60
N TYR A 34 -4.48 -7.35 6.12
CA TYR A 34 -3.68 -7.88 7.22
C TYR A 34 -2.19 -7.88 6.84
N GLN A 35 -1.32 -7.49 7.77
CA GLN A 35 0.13 -7.58 7.58
C GLN A 35 0.66 -9.00 7.89
N THR A 36 0.03 -9.69 8.85
CA THR A 36 0.51 -10.97 9.38
C THR A 36 -0.57 -12.04 9.38
N GLY A 37 -0.17 -13.30 9.59
CA GLY A 37 -1.09 -14.44 9.61
C GLY A 37 -1.30 -15.07 8.24
N TYR A 38 -0.27 -15.00 7.40
CA TYR A 38 -0.15 -15.74 6.15
C TYR A 38 0.75 -16.96 6.36
N ASP A 39 0.69 -17.92 5.44
CA ASP A 39 1.58 -19.07 5.45
C ASP A 39 3.03 -18.70 5.05
N GLU A 40 3.96 -19.65 5.21
CA GLU A 40 5.39 -19.46 4.96
C GLU A 40 5.73 -19.11 3.49
N SER A 41 4.82 -19.38 2.54
CA SER A 41 5.04 -19.05 1.13
C SER A 41 4.73 -17.59 0.80
N LEU A 42 3.89 -16.93 1.62
CA LEU A 42 3.38 -15.60 1.35
C LEU A 42 3.88 -14.56 2.36
N GLN A 43 3.98 -14.93 3.65
CA GLN A 43 4.37 -14.00 4.73
C GLN A 43 5.71 -13.27 4.45
N PRO A 44 6.81 -13.96 4.02
CA PRO A 44 8.08 -13.27 3.78
C PRO A 44 7.97 -12.17 2.72
N THR A 45 7.22 -12.42 1.65
CA THR A 45 7.03 -11.45 0.57
C THR A 45 6.32 -10.19 1.07
N LEU A 46 5.32 -10.32 1.96
CA LEU A 46 4.63 -9.17 2.54
C LEU A 46 5.50 -8.41 3.56
N ASP A 47 6.33 -9.13 4.32
CA ASP A 47 7.21 -8.52 5.31
C ASP A 47 8.27 -7.61 4.66
N GLU A 48 8.74 -7.98 3.47
CA GLU A 48 9.72 -7.23 2.66
C GLU A 48 9.11 -6.04 1.91
N MET A 49 7.78 -5.91 1.85
CA MET A 49 7.13 -4.80 1.16
C MET A 49 7.33 -3.46 1.88
N THR A 50 7.63 -2.46 1.07
CA THR A 50 7.87 -1.08 1.47
C THR A 50 6.97 -0.12 0.72
N THR A 51 6.78 1.08 1.27
CA THR A 51 5.98 2.11 0.62
C THR A 51 6.56 2.47 -0.74
N GLY A 52 5.71 2.46 -1.78
CA GLY A 52 6.09 2.74 -3.15
C GLY A 52 6.34 1.50 -4.02
N ASP A 53 6.38 0.31 -3.41
CA ASP A 53 6.41 -0.94 -4.17
C ASP A 53 5.18 -1.08 -5.06
N LEU A 54 5.41 -1.57 -6.29
CA LEU A 54 4.37 -1.96 -7.21
C LEU A 54 4.23 -3.49 -7.19
N VAL A 55 3.01 -3.98 -7.01
CA VAL A 55 2.74 -5.42 -6.94
C VAL A 55 1.55 -5.78 -7.82
N GLU A 56 1.60 -6.96 -8.43
CA GLU A 56 0.41 -7.65 -8.92
C GLU A 56 -0.11 -8.54 -7.80
N ALA A 57 -1.36 -8.37 -7.41
CA ALA A 57 -1.91 -9.09 -6.27
C ALA A 57 -3.34 -9.55 -6.48
N THR A 58 -3.72 -10.55 -5.70
CA THR A 58 -5.11 -10.94 -5.48
C THR A 58 -5.47 -10.64 -4.04
N VAL A 59 -6.54 -9.88 -3.82
CA VAL A 59 -7.06 -9.54 -2.49
C VAL A 59 -8.48 -10.05 -2.31
N GLU A 60 -8.80 -10.54 -1.12
CA GLU A 60 -10.10 -11.07 -0.75
C GLU A 60 -10.63 -10.43 0.53
N GLY A 61 -11.91 -10.09 0.55
CA GLY A 61 -12.53 -9.44 1.70
C GLY A 61 -14.04 -9.29 1.58
N ASP A 62 -14.66 -8.59 2.52
CA ASP A 62 -16.08 -8.25 2.44
C ASP A 62 -16.27 -6.73 2.45
N PRO A 63 -16.69 -6.11 1.33
CA PRO A 63 -16.92 -4.66 1.28
C PRO A 63 -18.02 -4.19 2.24
N LYS A 64 -18.86 -5.10 2.77
CA LYS A 64 -19.90 -4.78 3.74
C LYS A 64 -19.40 -4.81 5.19
N ARG A 65 -18.13 -5.18 5.42
CA ARG A 65 -17.49 -5.24 6.75
C ARG A 65 -16.24 -4.35 6.78
N PRO A 66 -16.42 -3.02 6.86
CA PRO A 66 -15.31 -2.06 6.79
C PRO A 66 -14.34 -2.13 7.97
N ASP A 67 -14.74 -2.81 9.04
CA ASP A 67 -13.93 -3.10 10.23
C ASP A 67 -12.99 -4.30 10.05
N GLU A 68 -13.20 -5.12 9.01
CA GLU A 68 -12.36 -6.27 8.71
C GLU A 68 -11.38 -5.97 7.57
N PRO A 69 -10.06 -6.03 7.84
CA PRO A 69 -9.07 -5.98 6.77
C PRO A 69 -9.25 -7.10 5.75
N TRP A 70 -8.87 -6.80 4.52
CA TRP A 70 -8.77 -7.74 3.42
C TRP A 70 -7.57 -8.67 3.62
N ARG A 71 -7.50 -9.75 2.85
CA ARG A 71 -6.38 -10.69 2.82
C ARG A 71 -5.76 -10.75 1.44
N VAL A 72 -4.44 -10.77 1.38
CA VAL A 72 -3.71 -11.12 0.16
C VAL A 72 -3.73 -12.64 0.00
N THR A 73 -4.04 -13.13 -1.20
CA THR A 73 -4.02 -14.57 -1.51
C THR A 73 -2.96 -14.95 -2.53
N ALA A 74 -2.48 -13.98 -3.31
CA ALA A 74 -1.34 -14.10 -4.19
C ALA A 74 -0.70 -12.72 -4.36
N VAL A 75 0.62 -12.65 -4.48
CA VAL A 75 1.32 -11.41 -4.77
C VAL A 75 2.64 -11.65 -5.48
N ASP A 76 2.94 -10.79 -6.45
CA ASP A 76 4.22 -10.72 -7.14
C ASP A 76 4.68 -9.26 -7.19
N ARG A 77 5.96 -9.01 -6.88
CA ARG A 77 6.53 -7.66 -6.77
C ARG A 77 7.26 -7.27 -8.05
N ASP A 78 6.85 -6.16 -8.64
CA ASP A 78 7.51 -5.53 -9.78
C ASP A 78 8.57 -4.54 -9.26
N ALA A 79 9.77 -5.05 -9.00
CA ALA A 79 10.88 -4.26 -8.45
C ALA A 79 11.34 -3.12 -9.38
N ASP A 80 11.25 -3.31 -10.69
CA ASP A 80 11.70 -2.33 -11.69
C ASP A 80 10.79 -1.11 -11.76
N ARG A 81 9.49 -1.28 -11.44
CA ARG A 81 8.49 -0.20 -11.44
C ARG A 81 8.10 0.27 -10.03
N SER A 82 8.71 -0.34 -9.01
CA SER A 82 8.65 0.12 -7.64
C SER A 82 9.40 1.46 -7.50
N VAL A 83 8.88 2.36 -6.69
CA VAL A 83 9.49 3.67 -6.45
C VAL A 83 9.89 3.76 -4.99
N THR A 84 11.06 4.34 -4.72
CA THR A 84 11.46 4.62 -3.34
C THR A 84 10.83 5.93 -2.90
N LEU A 85 10.14 5.89 -1.77
CA LEU A 85 9.72 7.08 -1.05
C LEU A 85 10.78 7.42 -0.02
N ASP A 86 11.43 8.57 -0.20
CA ASP A 86 12.44 9.09 0.71
C ASP A 86 12.06 10.52 1.14
N PHE A 87 12.47 10.91 2.34
CA PHE A 87 12.23 12.23 2.88
C PHE A 87 13.39 13.14 2.52
N ALA A 88 13.17 14.06 1.58
CA ALA A 88 14.12 15.12 1.34
C ALA A 88 13.97 16.20 2.42
N ALA A 89 15.01 16.40 3.23
CA ALA A 89 15.11 17.51 4.18
C ALA A 89 15.91 18.67 3.56
N GLY A 90 15.53 19.92 3.89
CA GLY A 90 16.23 21.10 3.40
C GLY A 90 15.98 21.42 1.92
N VAL A 91 14.96 20.84 1.31
CA VAL A 91 14.54 21.18 -0.05
C VAL A 91 13.73 22.48 -0.06
N ASP A 92 13.99 23.30 -1.08
CA ASP A 92 13.11 24.42 -1.38
C ASP A 92 11.78 23.89 -1.93
N TYR A 93 10.74 23.94 -1.10
CA TYR A 93 9.40 23.62 -1.55
C TYR A 93 9.01 24.52 -2.73
N PRO A 94 8.29 23.98 -3.74
CA PRO A 94 7.67 24.80 -4.77
C PRO A 94 6.84 25.92 -4.14
N ASN A 95 6.83 27.12 -4.74
CA ASN A 95 6.13 28.28 -4.18
C ASN A 95 4.65 27.97 -3.88
N VAL A 96 3.99 27.20 -4.74
CA VAL A 96 2.59 26.75 -4.53
C VAL A 96 2.40 25.99 -3.21
N ALA A 97 3.35 25.16 -2.80
CA ALA A 97 3.28 24.42 -1.54
C ALA A 97 3.47 25.35 -0.34
N ARG A 98 4.40 26.32 -0.43
CA ARG A 98 4.63 27.32 0.62
C ARG A 98 3.40 28.21 0.84
N GLU A 99 2.85 28.73 -0.26
CA GLU A 99 1.67 29.60 -0.23
C GLU A 99 0.47 28.86 0.38
N THR A 100 0.20 27.64 -0.09
CA THR A 100 -0.90 26.81 0.42
C THR A 100 -0.75 26.51 1.92
N TRP A 101 0.46 26.14 2.37
CA TRP A 101 0.70 25.83 3.78
C TRP A 101 0.59 27.04 4.70
N SER A 102 0.97 28.22 4.21
CA SER A 102 0.90 29.47 4.96
C SER A 102 -0.53 30.02 5.14
N GLN A 103 -1.50 29.48 4.41
CA GLN A 103 -2.91 29.89 4.47
C GLN A 103 -3.80 28.94 5.29
N ALA A 104 -3.23 27.91 5.91
CA ALA A 104 -3.93 26.97 6.78
C ALA A 104 -3.97 27.39 8.25
#